data_AF-A0A8D8SMI5-F1
#
_entry.id   AF-A0A8D8SMI5-F1
#
_cell.length_a   1.000
_cell.length_b   1.000
_cell.length_c   1.000
_cell.angle_alpha   90.00
_cell.angle_beta   90.00
_cell.angle_gamma   90.00
#
_symmetry.space_group_name_H-M   'P 1'
#
loop_
_entity.id
_entity.type
_entity.pdbx_description
1 polymer ?
#
loop_
_entity_poly.entity_id
_entity_poly.type
_entity_poly.pdbx_seq_one_letter_code
_entity_poly.pdbx_strand_id
1 'polypeptide(L)'
;MYETLVDKAAVLDSTVSYLGELLLKKHGLPPAGNHCKGSQTEITAVGRIVCDTSDGKLNAASILLEGDEATCTGRSIPLKLPESGVAVFPGQVVAVQGSNPSRNQFIASKLYTDVTLPLPETKPRLDSNTGSLSIFVSAGPYTQSDTLSYKPLEDLIALTVQQEPDILILIGPLLDANHPLLLNGSLAETFEDFYIKLIDSIVQPLEKVKTQVIIVASYREATSPCRYPTPPPFCTTGLKRSKVTFIADPSTVDISGVVLGVTSVDVLMHLGREEFAVAPTMSDRLSRLASHLIQQQSYYPLMPPNIELPVDMECWELYAQLPVTPHIMILPSDLRYFVKNLSGCVVINPERLSKGMVGGSFAKIEVKPVDNNMIWSTSTHVNVQVVKI
;
A
#
# COMPACT_ATOMS: atom_id res chain seq x y z
N MET A 1 14.58 -8.81 -18.10
CA MET A 1 13.79 -7.62 -17.78
C MET A 1 14.73 -6.45 -17.69
N TYR A 2 14.44 -5.35 -18.36
CA TYR A 2 15.27 -4.15 -18.36
C TYR A 2 14.32 -2.95 -18.35
N GLU A 3 14.78 -1.84 -17.77
CA GLU A 3 14.10 -0.55 -17.80
C GLU A 3 15.10 0.48 -18.32
N THR A 4 14.63 1.47 -19.06
CA THR A 4 15.49 2.59 -19.46
C THR A 4 15.31 3.76 -18.50
N LEU A 5 16.37 4.58 -18.32
CA LEU A 5 16.28 5.79 -17.49
C LEU A 5 15.30 6.81 -18.07
N VAL A 6 15.09 6.80 -19.39
CA VAL A 6 14.15 7.68 -20.08
C VAL A 6 12.72 7.32 -19.69
N ASP A 7 12.38 6.04 -19.69
CA ASP A 7 11.03 5.59 -19.30
C ASP A 7 10.76 5.86 -17.82
N LYS A 8 11.77 5.66 -16.95
CA LYS A 8 11.65 6.03 -15.52
C LYS A 8 11.38 7.52 -15.33
N ALA A 9 12.12 8.38 -16.04
CA ALA A 9 11.92 9.82 -15.96
C ALA A 9 10.51 10.20 -16.47
N ALA A 10 10.05 9.59 -17.56
CA ALA A 10 8.73 9.83 -18.13
C ALA A 10 7.60 9.43 -17.15
N VAL A 11 7.69 8.29 -16.48
CA VAL A 11 6.71 7.87 -15.47
C VAL A 11 6.62 8.87 -14.32
N LEU A 12 7.76 9.35 -13.82
CA LEU A 12 7.80 10.34 -12.75
C LEU A 12 7.21 11.68 -13.17
N ASP A 13 7.53 12.15 -14.38
CA ASP A 13 6.99 13.40 -14.94
C ASP A 13 5.48 13.33 -15.16
N SER A 14 4.99 12.22 -15.74
CA SER A 14 3.56 11.93 -15.91
C SER A 14 2.82 11.92 -14.57
N THR A 15 3.43 11.34 -13.53
CA THR A 15 2.86 11.30 -12.17
C THR A 15 2.72 12.71 -11.58
N VAL A 16 3.76 13.54 -11.70
CA VAL A 16 3.76 14.94 -11.22
C VAL A 16 2.70 15.74 -11.95
N SER A 17 2.64 15.62 -13.28
CA SER A 17 1.66 16.32 -14.11
C SER A 17 0.23 15.92 -13.74
N TYR A 18 -0.05 14.62 -13.68
CA TYR A 18 -1.38 14.09 -13.35
C TYR A 18 -1.87 14.51 -11.96
N LEU A 19 -1.11 14.21 -10.90
CA LEU A 19 -1.51 14.54 -9.54
C LEU A 19 -1.50 16.06 -9.31
N GLY A 20 -0.58 16.77 -9.97
CA GLY A 20 -0.51 18.23 -9.98
C GLY A 20 -1.79 18.87 -10.50
N GLU A 21 -2.27 18.47 -11.67
CA GLU A 21 -3.53 18.97 -12.24
C GLU A 21 -4.72 18.70 -11.32
N LEU A 22 -4.77 17.50 -10.71
CA LEU A 22 -5.81 17.16 -9.75
C LEU A 22 -5.75 18.05 -8.49
N LEU A 23 -4.55 18.36 -7.98
CA LEU A 23 -4.37 19.25 -6.84
C LEU A 23 -4.87 20.65 -7.17
N LEU A 24 -4.48 21.19 -8.33
CA LEU A 24 -4.92 22.50 -8.78
C LEU A 24 -6.44 22.57 -8.89
N LYS A 25 -7.05 21.56 -9.53
CA LYS A 25 -8.50 21.48 -9.73
C LYS A 25 -9.25 21.34 -8.41
N LYS A 26 -8.85 20.41 -7.54
CA LYS A 26 -9.55 20.12 -6.28
C LYS A 26 -9.52 21.32 -5.32
N HIS A 27 -8.41 22.06 -5.30
CA HIS A 27 -8.22 23.19 -4.39
C HIS A 27 -8.50 24.56 -5.02
N GLY A 28 -8.97 24.61 -6.27
CA GLY A 28 -9.31 25.86 -6.96
C GLY A 28 -8.12 26.81 -7.16
N LEU A 29 -6.93 26.24 -7.39
CA LEU A 29 -5.68 27.00 -7.50
C LEU A 29 -5.45 27.47 -8.96
N PRO A 30 -4.77 28.62 -9.16
CA PRO A 30 -4.38 29.04 -10.50
C PRO A 30 -3.36 28.08 -11.14
N PRO A 31 -3.16 28.13 -12.46
CA PRO A 31 -2.16 27.32 -13.15
C PRO A 31 -0.78 27.43 -12.50
N ALA A 32 -0.04 26.31 -12.48
CA ALA A 32 1.30 26.26 -11.93
C ALA A 32 2.25 27.20 -12.69
N GLY A 33 3.03 27.97 -11.94
CA GLY A 33 4.13 28.78 -12.43
C GLY A 33 5.47 28.09 -12.22
N ASN A 34 6.50 28.57 -12.94
CA ASN A 34 7.86 28.06 -12.80
C ASN A 34 8.50 28.56 -11.49
N HIS A 35 8.49 27.74 -10.44
CA HIS A 35 9.06 28.05 -9.13
C HIS A 35 10.59 28.16 -9.12
N CYS A 36 11.26 27.71 -10.18
CA CYS A 36 12.68 27.89 -10.39
C CYS A 36 13.04 29.28 -10.98
N LYS A 37 12.04 30.12 -11.30
CA LYS A 37 12.25 31.54 -11.64
C LYS A 37 11.96 32.41 -10.42
N GLY A 38 12.71 33.50 -10.30
CA GLY A 38 12.50 34.46 -9.23
C GLY A 38 11.12 35.10 -9.29
N SER A 39 10.43 35.15 -8.16
CA SER A 39 9.15 35.83 -8.01
C SER A 39 9.10 36.59 -6.69
N GLN A 40 8.76 37.88 -6.75
CA GLN A 40 8.51 38.71 -5.57
C GLN A 40 7.08 38.54 -5.02
N THR A 41 6.15 38.13 -5.89
CA THR A 41 4.75 37.87 -5.52
C THR A 41 4.51 36.38 -5.32
N GLU A 42 3.45 36.06 -4.59
CA GLU A 42 3.01 34.68 -4.41
C GLU A 42 2.58 34.08 -5.76
N ILE A 43 3.00 32.85 -6.01
CA ILE A 43 2.60 32.02 -7.14
C ILE A 43 2.16 30.64 -6.63
N THR A 44 1.44 29.91 -7.47
CA THR A 44 1.22 28.47 -7.28
C THR A 44 2.30 27.70 -8.02
N ALA A 45 2.90 26.73 -7.35
CA ALA A 45 3.86 25.78 -7.90
C ALA A 45 3.31 24.35 -7.75
N VAL A 46 3.75 23.46 -8.63
CA VAL A 46 3.50 22.02 -8.54
C VAL A 46 4.84 21.32 -8.67
N GLY A 47 5.01 20.24 -7.91
CA GLY A 47 6.20 19.42 -8.01
C GLY A 47 6.20 18.26 -7.04
N ARG A 48 7.29 17.51 -7.07
CA ARG A 48 7.56 16.37 -6.21
C ARG A 48 8.57 16.75 -5.13
N ILE A 49 8.33 16.28 -3.91
CA ILE A 49 9.30 16.39 -2.82
C ILE A 49 10.45 15.43 -3.10
N VAL A 50 11.68 15.93 -3.13
CA VAL A 50 12.89 15.12 -3.25
C VAL A 50 13.92 15.53 -2.19
N CYS A 51 14.85 14.63 -1.89
CA CYS A 51 15.97 14.90 -0.99
C CYS A 51 17.17 15.44 -1.80
N ASP A 52 17.96 16.33 -1.22
CA ASP A 52 19.20 16.87 -1.82
C ASP A 52 20.31 15.84 -1.98
N THR A 53 20.16 14.67 -1.36
CA THR A 53 21.12 13.58 -1.32
C THR A 53 20.40 12.25 -1.56
N SER A 54 21.02 11.36 -2.34
CA SER A 54 20.44 10.05 -2.70
C SER A 54 20.29 9.10 -1.52
N ASP A 55 21.23 9.16 -0.56
CA ASP A 55 21.29 8.28 0.61
C ASP A 55 20.93 9.00 1.92
N GLY A 56 20.49 10.26 1.83
CA GLY A 56 20.18 11.11 2.97
C GLY A 56 18.71 11.05 3.36
N LYS A 57 18.45 11.15 4.66
CA LYS A 57 17.08 11.26 5.19
C LYS A 57 16.56 12.69 5.04
N LEU A 58 15.28 12.81 4.66
CA LEU A 58 14.60 14.09 4.55
C LEU A 58 14.61 14.86 5.89
N ASN A 59 15.01 16.11 5.83
CA ASN A 59 15.03 17.04 6.95
C ASN A 59 14.78 18.48 6.45
N ALA A 60 14.59 19.43 7.36
CA ALA A 60 14.24 20.81 6.99
C ALA A 60 15.20 21.48 6.00
N ALA A 61 16.48 21.09 5.97
CA ALA A 61 17.49 21.68 5.10
C ALA A 61 17.64 20.93 3.76
N SER A 62 17.23 19.66 3.68
CA SER A 62 17.43 18.80 2.51
C SER A 62 16.21 18.69 1.58
N ILE A 63 15.09 19.33 1.90
CA ILE A 63 13.88 19.28 1.09
C ILE A 63 14.03 20.13 -0.15
N LEU A 64 13.87 19.51 -1.31
CA LEU A 64 13.77 20.17 -2.61
C LEU A 64 12.37 19.95 -3.21
N LEU A 65 11.96 20.89 -4.07
CA LEU A 65 10.78 20.76 -4.92
C LEU A 65 11.23 20.58 -6.37
N GLU A 66 11.10 19.37 -6.88
CA GLU A 66 11.34 19.01 -8.28
C GLU A 66 10.10 19.32 -9.11
N GLY A 67 10.23 20.19 -10.11
CA GLY A 67 9.13 20.48 -11.03
C GLY A 67 9.07 19.52 -12.22
N ASP A 68 7.94 19.52 -12.90
CA ASP A 68 7.70 18.85 -14.18
C ASP A 68 8.61 19.39 -15.30
N GLU A 69 8.73 18.61 -16.38
CA GLU A 69 9.45 18.97 -17.58
C GLU A 69 8.82 20.20 -18.26
N ALA A 70 7.49 20.21 -18.40
CA ALA A 70 6.77 21.24 -19.14
C ALA A 70 6.89 22.65 -18.51
N THR A 71 6.77 22.76 -17.19
CA THR A 71 6.81 24.06 -16.50
C THR A 71 8.21 24.44 -16.04
N CYS A 72 8.98 23.47 -15.53
CA CYS A 72 10.23 23.71 -14.81
C CYS A 72 11.48 23.08 -15.43
N THR A 73 11.34 22.39 -16.57
CA THR A 73 12.39 21.62 -17.25
C THR A 73 13.06 20.60 -16.31
N GLY A 74 12.27 19.94 -15.46
CA GLY A 74 12.76 18.92 -14.52
C GLY A 74 13.67 19.46 -13.41
N ARG A 75 13.71 20.78 -13.19
CA ARG A 75 14.63 21.38 -12.21
C ARG A 75 14.07 21.29 -10.80
N SER A 76 15.00 21.10 -9.86
CA SER A 76 14.74 21.14 -8.42
C SER A 76 15.26 22.44 -7.80
N ILE A 77 14.56 22.96 -6.79
CA ILE A 77 15.00 24.08 -5.96
C ILE A 77 14.72 23.77 -4.48
N PRO A 78 15.56 24.23 -3.53
CA PRO A 78 15.25 24.13 -2.11
C PRO A 78 13.85 24.67 -1.77
N LEU A 79 13.13 23.94 -0.94
CA LEU A 79 11.79 24.29 -0.49
C LEU A 79 11.78 24.50 1.01
N LYS A 80 11.50 25.73 1.44
CA LYS A 80 11.24 26.03 2.85
C LYS A 80 9.76 25.75 3.13
N LEU A 81 9.50 24.76 3.97
CA LEU A 81 8.14 24.41 4.40
C LEU A 81 7.53 25.45 5.36
N PRO A 82 6.19 25.48 5.48
CA PRO A 82 5.49 26.21 6.53
C PRO A 82 5.93 25.74 7.94
N GLU A 83 5.77 26.61 8.94
CA GLU A 83 6.23 26.36 10.31
C GLU A 83 5.42 25.30 11.07
N SER A 84 4.24 24.91 10.58
CA SER A 84 3.40 23.87 11.20
C SER A 84 2.40 23.28 10.20
N GLY A 85 1.77 22.17 10.58
CA GLY A 85 0.67 21.56 9.84
C GLY A 85 1.09 20.70 8.66
N VAL A 86 2.39 20.35 8.55
CA VAL A 86 2.94 19.66 7.37
C VAL A 86 3.61 18.35 7.72
N ALA A 87 3.42 17.37 6.85
CA ALA A 87 4.19 16.14 6.80
C ALA A 87 4.41 15.76 5.35
N VAL A 88 5.68 15.53 5.02
CA VAL A 88 6.13 15.25 3.67
C VAL A 88 7.07 14.07 3.62
N PHE A 89 7.18 13.44 2.46
CA PHE A 89 8.10 12.34 2.22
C PHE A 89 8.63 12.39 0.78
N PRO A 90 9.79 11.79 0.47
CA PRO A 90 10.32 11.74 -0.89
C PRO A 90 9.35 11.07 -1.87
N GLY A 91 9.09 11.70 -3.00
CA GLY A 91 8.13 11.20 -4.00
C GLY A 91 6.74 11.82 -3.90
N GLN A 92 6.41 12.50 -2.80
CA GLN A 92 5.11 13.14 -2.64
C GLN A 92 4.92 14.28 -3.65
N VAL A 93 3.86 14.21 -4.45
CA VAL A 93 3.43 15.31 -5.31
C VAL A 93 2.61 16.30 -4.52
N VAL A 94 2.98 17.58 -4.63
CA VAL A 94 2.42 18.68 -3.86
C VAL A 94 2.12 19.88 -4.76
N ALA A 95 1.10 20.64 -4.38
CA ALA A 95 0.89 22.00 -4.87
C ALA A 95 1.24 22.97 -3.74
N VAL A 96 1.98 24.02 -4.07
CA VAL A 96 2.56 24.94 -3.10
C VAL A 96 2.19 26.36 -3.48
N GLN A 97 1.60 27.11 -2.57
CA GLN A 97 1.54 28.57 -2.68
C GLN A 97 2.76 29.14 -1.97
N GLY A 98 3.44 30.09 -2.61
CA GLY A 98 4.65 30.68 -2.05
C GLY A 98 5.36 31.61 -3.03
N SER A 99 6.57 32.03 -2.68
CA SER A 99 7.40 32.92 -3.52
C SER A 99 8.86 32.50 -3.55
N ASN A 100 9.60 33.02 -4.53
CA ASN A 100 11.05 32.79 -4.69
C ASN A 100 11.77 34.14 -4.86
N PRO A 101 11.86 34.96 -3.80
CA PRO A 101 12.40 36.31 -3.90
C PRO A 101 13.91 36.33 -4.16
N SER A 102 14.63 35.33 -3.66
CA SER A 102 16.10 35.21 -3.73
C SER A 102 16.61 34.41 -4.94
N ARG A 103 15.72 33.84 -5.76
CA ARG A 103 16.01 32.97 -6.92
C ARG A 103 16.68 31.63 -6.60
N ASN A 104 16.88 31.31 -5.33
CA ASN A 104 17.59 30.10 -4.90
C ASN A 104 16.80 29.21 -3.93
N GLN A 105 15.62 29.64 -3.47
CA GLN A 105 14.77 28.87 -2.56
C GLN A 105 13.31 29.29 -2.76
N PHE A 106 12.41 28.32 -2.85
CA PHE A 106 10.98 28.55 -2.81
C PHE A 106 10.50 28.53 -1.36
N ILE A 107 9.82 29.59 -0.92
CA ILE A 107 9.32 29.74 0.44
C ILE A 107 7.81 29.50 0.42
N ALA A 108 7.38 28.38 0.97
CA ALA A 108 5.97 28.00 1.01
C ALA A 108 5.21 28.79 2.07
N SER A 109 4.10 29.42 1.66
CA SER A 109 3.06 29.92 2.57
C SER A 109 2.05 28.82 2.89
N LYS A 110 1.74 27.95 1.91
CA LYS A 110 0.76 26.87 2.08
C LYS A 110 1.08 25.66 1.19
N LEU A 111 0.80 24.47 1.71
CA LEU A 111 1.01 23.19 1.04
C LEU A 111 -0.32 22.45 0.86
N TYR A 112 -0.52 21.83 -0.30
CA TYR A 112 -1.67 21.00 -0.63
C TYR A 112 -1.18 19.63 -1.12
N THR A 113 -1.68 18.56 -0.52
CA THR A 113 -1.19 17.19 -0.76
C THR A 113 -2.31 16.19 -1.05
N ASP A 114 -3.57 16.58 -0.80
CA ASP A 114 -4.70 15.66 -0.82
C ASP A 114 -5.46 15.74 -2.14
N VAL A 115 -5.34 14.67 -2.95
CA VAL A 115 -6.20 14.38 -4.11
C VAL A 115 -6.90 13.04 -3.98
N THR A 116 -7.29 12.66 -2.75
CA THR A 116 -8.09 11.46 -2.47
C THR A 116 -9.22 11.27 -3.49
N LEU A 117 -9.29 10.08 -4.09
CA LEU A 117 -10.34 9.67 -5.02
C LEU A 117 -11.68 9.48 -4.28
N PRO A 118 -12.83 9.57 -4.97
CA PRO A 118 -14.10 9.22 -4.37
C PRO A 118 -14.13 7.73 -3.96
N LEU A 119 -14.98 7.42 -2.97
CA LEU A 119 -15.35 6.05 -2.65
C LEU A 119 -16.15 5.43 -3.83
N PRO A 120 -16.20 4.09 -3.95
CA PRO A 120 -17.06 3.41 -4.89
C PRO A 120 -18.52 3.84 -4.73
N GLU A 121 -19.18 4.15 -5.84
CA GLU A 121 -20.60 4.53 -5.84
C GLU A 121 -21.51 3.32 -5.57
N THR A 122 -21.05 2.13 -5.96
CA THR A 122 -21.77 0.87 -5.77
C THR A 122 -21.80 0.48 -4.30
N LYS A 123 -23.01 0.44 -3.74
CA LYS A 123 -23.23 -0.13 -2.40
C LYS A 123 -22.88 -1.62 -2.40
N PRO A 124 -22.37 -2.15 -1.27
CA PRO A 124 -22.23 -3.59 -1.11
C PRO A 124 -23.54 -4.32 -1.42
N ARG A 125 -23.43 -5.37 -2.22
CA ARG A 125 -24.50 -6.30 -2.60
C ARG A 125 -24.73 -7.30 -1.46
N LEU A 126 -24.90 -6.77 -0.25
CA LEU A 126 -25.20 -7.52 0.97
C LEU A 126 -26.59 -7.10 1.43
N ASP A 127 -27.51 -8.05 1.47
CA ASP A 127 -28.88 -7.90 1.96
C ASP A 127 -29.12 -8.78 3.19
N SER A 128 -30.25 -8.57 3.86
CA SER A 128 -30.63 -9.33 5.05
C SER A 128 -30.70 -10.85 4.81
N ASN A 129 -30.83 -11.29 3.54
CA ASN A 129 -30.92 -12.70 3.16
C ASN A 129 -29.54 -13.34 2.93
N THR A 130 -28.56 -12.56 2.45
CA THR A 130 -27.17 -12.97 2.23
C THR A 130 -26.34 -12.90 3.51
N GLY A 131 -26.73 -12.05 4.46
CA GLY A 131 -26.09 -11.92 5.77
C GLY A 131 -24.80 -11.09 5.75
N SER A 132 -24.08 -11.09 6.86
CA SER A 132 -22.76 -10.44 6.96
C SER A 132 -21.71 -11.19 6.13
N LEU A 133 -20.82 -10.46 5.47
CA LEU A 133 -19.61 -11.01 4.84
C LEU A 133 -18.49 -11.09 5.88
N SER A 134 -18.01 -12.32 6.15
CA SER A 134 -16.89 -12.58 7.06
C SER A 134 -15.60 -12.86 6.28
N ILE A 135 -14.54 -12.11 6.58
CA ILE A 135 -13.23 -12.21 5.92
C ILE A 135 -12.13 -12.36 6.96
N PHE A 136 -11.32 -13.39 6.86
CA PHE A 136 -10.05 -13.49 7.58
C PHE A 136 -8.92 -12.98 6.68
N VAL A 137 -8.00 -12.22 7.27
CA VAL A 137 -6.87 -11.63 6.57
C VAL A 137 -5.61 -11.88 7.38
N SER A 138 -4.60 -12.47 6.75
CA SER A 138 -3.28 -12.67 7.34
C SER A 138 -2.19 -12.29 6.35
N ALA A 139 -1.00 -11.98 6.86
CA ALA A 139 0.15 -11.66 6.05
C ALA A 139 1.38 -12.41 6.51
N GLY A 140 2.19 -12.87 5.56
CA GLY A 140 3.41 -13.60 5.82
C GLY A 140 4.47 -12.72 6.49
N PRO A 141 5.49 -13.35 7.12
CA PRO A 141 5.82 -14.78 7.02
C PRO A 141 4.86 -15.71 7.78
N TYR A 142 4.73 -16.95 7.31
CA TYR A 142 3.81 -17.97 7.84
C TYR A 142 4.50 -19.07 8.65
N THR A 143 5.81 -18.98 8.81
CA THR A 143 6.62 -19.82 9.69
C THR A 143 7.58 -18.96 10.51
N GLN A 144 8.04 -19.49 11.64
CA GLN A 144 9.00 -18.83 12.51
C GLN A 144 10.41 -18.93 11.92
N SER A 145 11.29 -17.97 12.22
CA SER A 145 12.61 -17.82 11.60
C SER A 145 13.57 -19.01 11.81
N ASP A 146 13.31 -19.85 12.80
CA ASP A 146 14.13 -20.99 13.22
C ASP A 146 13.57 -22.35 12.78
N THR A 147 12.44 -22.38 12.06
CA THR A 147 11.79 -23.63 11.62
C THR A 147 11.05 -23.48 10.30
N LEU A 148 10.88 -24.58 9.57
CA LEU A 148 10.02 -24.69 8.40
C LEU A 148 8.78 -25.55 8.69
N SER A 149 8.32 -25.58 9.95
CA SER A 149 7.15 -26.36 10.36
C SER A 149 5.81 -25.68 10.09
N TYR A 150 5.79 -24.36 9.79
CA TYR A 150 4.56 -23.63 9.45
C TYR A 150 3.44 -23.71 10.51
N LYS A 151 3.81 -23.89 11.78
CA LYS A 151 2.85 -24.05 12.88
C LYS A 151 1.81 -22.91 12.97
N PRO A 152 2.19 -21.62 12.84
CA PRO A 152 1.21 -20.52 12.82
C PRO A 152 0.22 -20.60 11.66
N LEU A 153 0.64 -21.07 10.49
CA LEU A 153 -0.27 -21.31 9.36
C LEU A 153 -1.22 -22.47 9.66
N GLU A 154 -0.73 -23.59 10.20
CA GLU A 154 -1.59 -24.71 10.59
C GLU A 154 -2.68 -24.27 11.57
N ASP A 155 -2.31 -23.48 12.58
CA ASP A 155 -3.25 -22.95 13.57
C ASP A 155 -4.29 -22.01 12.93
N LEU A 156 -3.87 -21.19 11.96
CA LEU A 156 -4.78 -20.30 11.20
C LEU A 156 -5.76 -21.10 10.34
N ILE A 157 -5.29 -22.15 9.66
CA ILE A 157 -6.13 -23.01 8.83
C ILE A 157 -7.11 -23.80 9.71
N ALA A 158 -6.67 -24.33 10.85
CA ALA A 158 -7.55 -24.99 11.81
C ALA A 158 -8.65 -24.06 12.32
N LEU A 159 -8.30 -22.81 12.66
CA LEU A 159 -9.26 -21.80 13.06
C LEU A 159 -10.23 -21.43 11.93
N THR A 160 -9.75 -21.36 10.69
CA THR A 160 -10.56 -21.08 9.50
C THR A 160 -11.57 -22.21 9.26
N VAL A 161 -11.17 -23.47 9.40
CA VAL A 161 -12.08 -24.61 9.32
C VAL A 161 -13.13 -24.56 10.44
N GLN A 162 -12.74 -24.14 11.65
CA GLN A 162 -13.64 -24.05 12.79
C GLN A 162 -14.67 -22.92 12.66
N GLN A 163 -14.26 -21.76 12.15
CA GLN A 163 -15.09 -20.54 12.12
C GLN A 163 -15.74 -20.26 10.77
N GLU A 164 -15.30 -20.97 9.72
CA GLU A 164 -15.83 -20.93 8.35
C GLU A 164 -16.13 -19.49 7.84
N PRO A 165 -15.15 -18.57 7.85
CA PRO A 165 -15.33 -17.27 7.20
C PRO A 165 -15.65 -17.47 5.72
N ASP A 166 -16.34 -16.52 5.09
CA ASP A 166 -16.65 -16.62 3.67
C ASP A 166 -15.37 -16.56 2.83
N ILE A 167 -14.39 -15.77 3.26
CA ILE A 167 -13.11 -15.57 2.57
C ILE A 167 -11.93 -15.62 3.54
N LEU A 168 -10.86 -16.29 3.14
CA LEU A 168 -9.54 -16.21 3.73
C LEU A 168 -8.57 -15.53 2.73
N ILE A 169 -8.05 -14.37 3.10
CA ILE A 169 -7.01 -13.66 2.34
C ILE A 169 -5.65 -13.95 2.97
N LEU A 170 -4.77 -14.57 2.19
CA LEU A 170 -3.38 -14.86 2.54
C LEU A 170 -2.47 -13.94 1.73
N ILE A 171 -1.88 -12.95 2.40
CA ILE A 171 -0.93 -12.04 1.78
C ILE A 171 0.46 -12.63 1.92
N GLY A 172 1.21 -12.74 0.82
CA GLY A 172 2.56 -13.29 0.83
C GLY A 172 3.54 -12.52 1.74
N PRO A 173 4.76 -13.04 1.91
CA PRO A 173 5.25 -14.29 1.31
C PRO A 173 4.79 -15.53 2.09
N LEU A 174 4.33 -16.57 1.39
CA LEU A 174 4.07 -17.89 1.97
C LEU A 174 5.40 -18.64 2.18
N LEU A 175 6.24 -18.71 1.15
CA LEU A 175 7.62 -19.17 1.18
C LEU A 175 8.56 -17.97 1.02
N ASP A 176 9.00 -17.40 2.14
CA ASP A 176 9.81 -16.19 2.17
C ASP A 176 11.25 -16.45 1.69
N ALA A 177 11.64 -15.83 0.58
CA ALA A 177 12.97 -15.92 -0.01
C ALA A 177 14.08 -15.46 0.96
N ASN A 178 13.73 -14.60 1.93
CA ASN A 178 14.66 -14.10 2.95
C ASN A 178 14.67 -14.96 4.23
N HIS A 179 13.96 -16.10 4.26
CA HIS A 179 13.94 -16.96 5.43
C HIS A 179 15.32 -17.57 5.70
N PRO A 180 15.86 -17.51 6.94
CA PRO A 180 17.22 -17.96 7.25
C PRO A 180 17.52 -19.42 6.84
N LEU A 181 16.55 -20.32 7.02
CA LEU A 181 16.68 -21.74 6.64
C LEU A 181 16.58 -22.01 5.13
N LEU A 182 16.09 -21.06 4.32
CA LEU A 182 16.16 -21.19 2.87
C LEU A 182 17.51 -20.67 2.36
N LEU A 183 17.97 -19.54 2.90
CA LEU A 183 19.25 -18.93 2.56
C LEU A 183 20.45 -19.83 2.88
N ASN A 184 20.36 -20.67 3.91
CA ASN A 184 21.41 -21.63 4.26
C ASN A 184 21.29 -22.99 3.53
N GLY A 185 20.31 -23.15 2.62
CA GLY A 185 20.11 -24.37 1.85
C GLY A 185 19.57 -25.56 2.66
N SER A 186 18.81 -25.32 3.74
CA SER A 186 18.24 -26.43 4.55
C SER A 186 17.09 -27.17 3.85
N LEU A 187 16.54 -26.64 2.75
CA LEU A 187 15.44 -27.26 2.01
C LEU A 187 15.97 -28.37 1.09
N ALA A 188 15.45 -29.60 1.26
CA ALA A 188 15.87 -30.78 0.50
C ALA A 188 15.12 -30.99 -0.83
N GLU A 189 14.32 -30.01 -1.25
CA GLU A 189 13.51 -30.02 -2.47
C GLU A 189 13.52 -28.63 -3.13
N THR A 190 12.91 -28.51 -4.32
CA THR A 190 12.83 -27.22 -5.02
C THR A 190 11.86 -26.28 -4.30
N PHE A 191 12.02 -24.97 -4.49
CA PHE A 191 11.08 -23.98 -3.93
C PHE A 191 9.69 -24.18 -4.51
N GLU A 192 9.59 -24.56 -5.79
CA GLU A 192 8.34 -24.86 -6.48
C GLU A 192 7.63 -26.08 -5.87
N ASP A 193 8.33 -27.20 -5.67
CA ASP A 193 7.75 -28.41 -5.09
C ASP A 193 7.26 -28.16 -3.65
N PHE A 194 8.06 -27.45 -2.85
CA PHE A 194 7.69 -27.10 -1.48
C PHE A 194 6.48 -26.16 -1.45
N TYR A 195 6.46 -25.16 -2.32
CA TYR A 195 5.34 -24.23 -2.44
C TYR A 195 4.04 -24.94 -2.83
N ILE A 196 4.09 -25.90 -3.77
CA ILE A 196 2.92 -26.70 -4.14
C ILE A 196 2.37 -27.47 -2.94
N LYS A 197 3.25 -28.13 -2.16
CA LYS A 197 2.85 -28.83 -0.93
C LYS A 197 2.27 -27.89 0.12
N LEU A 198 2.80 -26.68 0.23
CA LEU A 198 2.29 -25.64 1.13
C LEU A 198 0.88 -25.17 0.71
N ILE A 199 0.63 -24.99 -0.59
CA ILE A 199 -0.73 -24.69 -1.08
C ILE A 199 -1.67 -25.89 -0.83
N ASP A 200 -1.20 -27.13 -1.00
CA ASP A 200 -2.00 -28.32 -0.66
C ASP A 200 -2.39 -28.36 0.82
N SER A 201 -1.45 -28.06 1.73
CA SER A 201 -1.74 -28.07 3.18
C SER A 201 -2.73 -26.99 3.60
N ILE A 202 -2.79 -25.88 2.87
CA ILE A 202 -3.81 -24.82 3.05
C ILE A 202 -5.17 -25.30 2.54
N VAL A 203 -5.22 -25.90 1.35
CA VAL A 203 -6.49 -26.10 0.62
C VAL A 203 -7.20 -27.38 1.05
N GLN A 204 -6.48 -28.47 1.27
CA GLN A 204 -7.08 -29.77 1.60
C GLN A 204 -8.01 -29.70 2.83
N PRO A 205 -7.65 -29.02 3.95
CA PRO A 205 -8.56 -28.88 5.08
C PRO A 205 -9.81 -28.05 4.75
N LEU A 206 -9.67 -27.06 3.86
CA LEU A 206 -10.73 -26.13 3.47
C LEU A 206 -11.69 -26.71 2.43
N GLU A 207 -11.41 -27.88 1.83
CA GLU A 207 -12.31 -28.56 0.89
C GLU A 207 -13.69 -28.87 1.51
N LYS A 208 -13.74 -29.06 2.82
CA LYS A 208 -14.95 -29.45 3.56
C LYS A 208 -15.83 -28.28 4.00
N VAL A 209 -15.35 -27.03 3.90
CA VAL A 209 -16.06 -25.82 4.35
C VAL A 209 -16.32 -24.86 3.19
N LYS A 210 -17.19 -23.86 3.34
CA LYS A 210 -17.55 -22.94 2.23
C LYS A 210 -16.48 -21.92 1.86
N THR A 211 -15.49 -21.70 2.74
CA THR A 211 -14.48 -20.65 2.63
C THR A 211 -13.76 -20.65 1.28
N GLN A 212 -13.71 -19.48 0.63
CA GLN A 212 -12.87 -19.21 -0.54
C GLN A 212 -11.52 -18.65 -0.08
N VAL A 213 -10.46 -18.95 -0.81
CA VAL A 213 -9.10 -18.48 -0.50
C VAL A 213 -8.62 -17.53 -1.58
N ILE A 214 -8.14 -16.36 -1.17
CA ILE A 214 -7.45 -15.41 -2.03
C ILE A 214 -6.00 -15.35 -1.59
N ILE A 215 -5.07 -15.61 -2.52
CA ILE A 215 -3.63 -15.52 -2.25
C ILE A 215 -3.07 -14.32 -3.01
N VAL A 216 -2.51 -13.38 -2.27
CA VAL A 216 -1.88 -12.17 -2.83
C VAL A 216 -0.39 -12.44 -3.03
N ALA A 217 0.10 -12.15 -4.22
CA ALA A 217 1.52 -12.26 -4.56
C ALA A 217 2.42 -11.47 -3.59
N SER A 218 3.71 -11.76 -3.61
CA SER A 218 4.71 -10.93 -2.95
C SER A 218 6.04 -11.02 -3.69
N TYR A 219 6.75 -9.89 -3.79
CA TYR A 219 8.10 -9.85 -4.36
C TYR A 219 9.11 -10.66 -3.53
N ARG A 220 8.77 -10.99 -2.28
CA ARG A 220 9.55 -11.83 -1.36
C ARG A 220 9.24 -13.32 -1.48
N GLU A 221 8.28 -13.71 -2.30
CA GLU A 221 7.94 -15.11 -2.51
C GLU A 221 9.06 -15.79 -3.31
N ALA A 222 9.65 -16.88 -2.79
CA ALA A 222 10.80 -17.54 -3.39
C ALA A 222 10.54 -18.09 -4.80
N THR A 223 9.27 -18.28 -5.17
CA THR A 223 8.81 -18.80 -6.46
C THR A 223 8.29 -17.71 -7.41
N SER A 224 8.24 -16.44 -6.97
CA SER A 224 7.72 -15.33 -7.78
C SER A 224 8.83 -14.47 -8.36
N PRO A 225 8.55 -13.68 -9.42
CA PRO A 225 9.47 -12.64 -9.86
C PRO A 225 9.77 -11.66 -8.72
N CYS A 226 11.05 -11.43 -8.43
CA CYS A 226 11.51 -10.47 -7.43
C CYS A 226 11.39 -9.03 -7.95
N ARG A 227 10.15 -8.56 -8.13
CA ARG A 227 9.82 -7.19 -8.54
C ARG A 227 8.45 -6.78 -8.04
N TYR A 228 8.28 -5.47 -7.83
CA TYR A 228 7.01 -4.83 -7.57
C TYR A 228 6.64 -3.90 -8.74
N PRO A 229 5.38 -3.86 -9.19
CA PRO A 229 4.29 -4.78 -8.90
C PRO A 229 4.59 -6.24 -9.26
N THR A 230 4.14 -7.17 -8.41
CA THR A 230 4.36 -8.61 -8.58
C THR A 230 3.13 -9.25 -9.25
N PRO A 231 3.29 -9.95 -10.39
CA PRO A 231 2.16 -10.64 -11.02
C PRO A 231 1.63 -11.78 -10.12
N PRO A 232 0.41 -12.28 -10.36
CA PRO A 232 -0.09 -13.45 -9.64
C PRO A 232 0.87 -14.64 -9.80
N PRO A 233 1.08 -15.47 -8.75
CA PRO A 233 1.96 -16.63 -8.83
C PRO A 233 1.60 -17.53 -10.02
N PHE A 234 2.60 -17.90 -10.82
CA PHE A 234 2.39 -18.76 -11.98
C PHE A 234 2.20 -20.20 -11.51
N CYS A 235 0.95 -20.68 -11.46
CA CYS A 235 0.67 -22.07 -11.15
C CYS A 235 0.85 -22.93 -12.42
N THR A 236 2.04 -23.51 -12.62
CA THR A 236 2.37 -24.43 -13.74
C THR A 236 1.58 -25.74 -13.68
N THR A 237 1.20 -26.15 -12.49
CA THR A 237 0.46 -27.38 -12.24
C THR A 237 -1.02 -27.11 -12.40
N GLY A 238 -1.75 -27.97 -13.13
CA GLY A 238 -3.19 -27.90 -13.41
C GLY A 238 -4.12 -28.02 -12.19
N LEU A 239 -3.78 -27.33 -11.11
CA LEU A 239 -4.53 -27.18 -9.87
C LEU A 239 -5.68 -26.23 -10.15
N LYS A 240 -6.71 -26.74 -10.84
CA LYS A 240 -8.08 -26.23 -10.75
C LYS A 240 -8.59 -26.47 -9.32
N ARG A 241 -7.97 -25.84 -8.33
CA ARG A 241 -8.50 -25.76 -6.97
C ARG A 241 -9.60 -24.73 -7.05
N SER A 242 -10.84 -25.19 -7.21
CA SER A 242 -12.02 -24.36 -7.41
C SER A 242 -12.24 -23.30 -6.33
N LYS A 243 -11.54 -23.40 -5.19
CA LYS A 243 -11.62 -22.48 -4.04
C LYS A 243 -10.49 -21.45 -3.94
N VAL A 244 -9.45 -21.52 -4.78
CA VAL A 244 -8.28 -20.63 -4.66
C VAL A 244 -8.22 -19.66 -5.82
N THR A 245 -8.12 -18.37 -5.51
CA THR A 245 -7.84 -17.31 -6.49
C THR A 245 -6.50 -16.68 -6.16
N PHE A 246 -5.59 -16.67 -7.12
CA PHE A 246 -4.31 -15.97 -7.02
C PHE A 246 -4.44 -14.57 -7.63
N ILE A 247 -3.97 -13.55 -6.92
CA ILE A 247 -4.00 -12.16 -7.38
C ILE A 247 -2.62 -11.50 -7.29
N ALA A 248 -2.44 -10.40 -8.03
CA ALA A 248 -1.20 -9.64 -8.08
C ALA A 248 -0.95 -8.84 -6.79
N ASP A 249 0.26 -8.32 -6.63
CA ASP A 249 0.62 -7.32 -5.62
C ASP A 249 1.05 -6.01 -6.30
N PRO A 250 0.38 -4.87 -6.05
CA PRO A 250 -0.83 -4.74 -5.25
C PRO A 250 -2.07 -5.20 -6.06
N SER A 251 -3.23 -5.22 -5.41
CA SER A 251 -4.51 -5.48 -6.09
C SER A 251 -5.66 -4.71 -5.46
N THR A 252 -6.63 -4.34 -6.30
CA THR A 252 -7.95 -3.83 -5.88
C THR A 252 -9.01 -4.84 -6.31
N VAL A 253 -9.75 -5.41 -5.36
CA VAL A 253 -10.74 -6.48 -5.61
C VAL A 253 -12.13 -6.07 -5.14
N ASP A 254 -13.16 -6.43 -5.91
CA ASP A 254 -14.56 -6.29 -5.53
C ASP A 254 -15.09 -7.63 -4.98
N ILE A 255 -15.45 -7.64 -3.71
CA ILE A 255 -16.08 -8.77 -3.03
C ILE A 255 -17.50 -8.37 -2.67
N SER A 256 -18.49 -8.83 -3.46
CA SER A 256 -19.91 -8.55 -3.22
C SER A 256 -20.22 -7.05 -3.08
N GLY A 257 -19.63 -6.20 -3.91
CA GLY A 257 -19.76 -4.74 -3.88
C GLY A 257 -18.89 -4.04 -2.82
N VAL A 258 -18.14 -4.80 -2.01
CA VAL A 258 -17.13 -4.26 -1.11
C VAL A 258 -15.79 -4.23 -1.83
N VAL A 259 -15.31 -3.04 -2.19
CA VAL A 259 -13.97 -2.85 -2.76
C VAL A 259 -12.89 -2.90 -1.67
N LEU A 260 -11.96 -3.83 -1.81
CA LEU A 260 -10.77 -3.98 -0.96
C LEU A 260 -9.52 -3.63 -1.76
N GLY A 261 -8.63 -2.84 -1.18
CA GLY A 261 -7.26 -2.66 -1.67
C GLY A 261 -6.27 -3.42 -0.81
N VAL A 262 -5.27 -4.06 -1.41
CA VAL A 262 -4.27 -4.85 -0.69
C VAL A 262 -2.89 -4.73 -1.35
N THR A 263 -1.86 -4.70 -0.52
CA THR A 263 -0.46 -4.89 -0.94
C THR A 263 0.30 -5.77 0.05
N SER A 264 1.33 -6.47 -0.42
CA SER A 264 2.25 -7.25 0.43
C SER A 264 3.44 -6.41 0.96
N VAL A 265 3.70 -5.27 0.32
CA VAL A 265 4.84 -4.39 0.63
C VAL A 265 4.61 -3.65 1.96
N ASP A 266 5.65 -3.57 2.79
CA ASP A 266 5.64 -2.80 4.03
C ASP A 266 5.81 -1.29 3.79
N VAL A 267 4.92 -0.73 2.96
CA VAL A 267 4.91 0.68 2.57
C VAL A 267 4.82 1.61 3.78
N LEU A 268 4.14 1.20 4.85
CA LEU A 268 4.02 1.97 6.08
C LEU A 268 5.37 2.09 6.80
N MET A 269 6.14 0.99 6.90
CA MET A 269 7.48 1.05 7.46
C MET A 269 8.41 1.90 6.58
N HIS A 270 8.33 1.74 5.25
CA HIS A 270 9.17 2.47 4.30
C HIS A 270 8.92 3.99 4.41
N LEU A 271 7.66 4.43 4.28
CA LEU A 271 7.27 5.83 4.46
C LEU A 271 7.63 6.33 5.86
N GLY A 272 7.42 5.50 6.88
CA GLY A 272 7.73 5.86 8.26
C GLY A 272 9.21 6.19 8.50
N ARG A 273 10.12 5.57 7.75
CA ARG A 273 11.56 5.85 7.85
C ARG A 273 11.94 7.18 7.19
N GLU A 274 11.22 7.57 6.13
CA GLU A 274 11.53 8.73 5.30
C GLU A 274 10.68 9.98 5.55
N GLU A 275 9.55 9.86 6.26
CA GLU A 275 8.66 11.00 6.54
C GLU A 275 9.35 12.07 7.40
N PHE A 276 9.21 13.32 6.97
CA PHE A 276 9.53 14.52 7.74
C PHE A 276 8.25 15.28 8.09
N ALA A 277 8.03 15.59 9.37
CA ALA A 277 6.83 16.28 9.82
C ALA A 277 7.14 17.43 10.78
N VAL A 278 6.42 18.54 10.64
CA VAL A 278 6.51 19.73 11.50
C VAL A 278 5.12 20.05 12.04
N ALA A 279 4.92 19.81 13.34
CA ALA A 279 3.63 19.99 14.03
C ALA A 279 2.43 19.54 13.16
N PRO A 280 2.39 18.27 12.73
CA PRO A 280 1.49 17.83 11.66
C PRO A 280 0.03 17.93 12.11
N THR A 281 -0.85 18.28 11.15
CA THR A 281 -2.31 18.39 11.37
C THR A 281 -2.90 17.08 11.90
N MET A 282 -2.44 15.94 11.38
CA MET A 282 -2.71 14.62 11.95
C MET A 282 -1.57 14.21 12.88
N SER A 283 -1.83 14.23 14.18
CA SER A 283 -0.83 13.86 15.20
C SER A 283 -0.50 12.37 15.20
N ASP A 284 -1.51 11.52 14.95
CA ASP A 284 -1.34 10.07 14.87
C ASP A 284 -0.52 9.67 13.63
N ARG A 285 0.73 9.26 13.86
CA ARG A 285 1.68 8.91 12.81
C ARG A 285 1.15 7.79 11.91
N LEU A 286 0.52 6.76 12.45
CA LEU A 286 0.04 5.63 11.64
C LEU A 286 -1.11 6.04 10.71
N SER A 287 -2.06 6.85 11.22
CA SER A 287 -3.10 7.44 10.37
C SER A 287 -2.52 8.32 9.27
N ARG A 288 -1.50 9.11 9.59
CA ARG A 288 -0.84 10.00 8.64
C ARG A 288 -0.12 9.24 7.53
N LEU A 289 0.67 8.22 7.88
CA LEU A 289 1.36 7.36 6.91
C LEU A 289 0.37 6.68 5.96
N ALA A 290 -0.72 6.11 6.50
CA ALA A 290 -1.77 5.50 5.68
C ALA A 290 -2.52 6.52 4.81
N SER A 291 -2.73 7.74 5.32
CA SER A 291 -3.39 8.81 4.56
C SER A 291 -2.59 9.23 3.34
N HIS A 292 -1.24 9.21 3.41
CA HIS A 292 -0.40 9.55 2.27
C HIS A 292 -0.68 8.67 1.04
N LEU A 293 -0.93 7.37 1.22
CA LEU A 293 -1.26 6.46 0.12
C LEU A 293 -2.58 6.85 -0.56
N ILE A 294 -3.63 7.07 0.25
CA ILE A 294 -4.97 7.46 -0.23
C ILE A 294 -4.91 8.81 -0.95
N GLN A 295 -4.20 9.77 -0.36
CA GLN A 295 -4.06 11.13 -0.88
C GLN A 295 -3.23 11.22 -2.15
N GLN A 296 -2.28 10.31 -2.35
CA GLN A 296 -1.39 10.24 -3.51
C GLN A 296 -1.84 9.19 -4.53
N GLN A 297 -3.02 8.59 -4.34
CA GLN A 297 -3.65 7.63 -5.26
C GLN A 297 -2.73 6.45 -5.64
N SER A 298 -1.86 6.00 -4.75
CA SER A 298 -0.89 4.94 -5.04
C SER A 298 -0.72 4.00 -3.86
N TYR A 299 -0.56 2.70 -4.14
CA TYR A 299 -0.17 1.70 -3.15
C TYR A 299 1.28 1.88 -2.68
N TYR A 300 2.13 2.58 -3.46
CA TYR A 300 3.51 2.83 -3.11
C TYR A 300 4.00 4.19 -3.65
N PRO A 301 3.73 5.31 -2.94
CA PRO A 301 4.11 6.65 -3.43
C PRO A 301 5.55 7.07 -3.09
N LEU A 302 6.26 6.32 -2.24
CA LEU A 302 7.63 6.67 -1.82
C LEU A 302 8.59 6.54 -3.01
N MET A 303 9.30 7.61 -3.34
CA MET A 303 10.22 7.64 -4.47
C MET A 303 11.47 8.48 -4.17
N PRO A 304 12.70 7.93 -4.27
CA PRO A 304 13.05 6.55 -4.66
C PRO A 304 12.45 5.46 -3.74
N PRO A 305 12.23 4.23 -4.24
CA PRO A 305 11.73 3.15 -3.41
C PRO A 305 12.76 2.74 -2.35
N ASN A 306 12.32 2.00 -1.34
CA ASN A 306 13.23 1.42 -0.37
C ASN A 306 14.22 0.49 -1.09
N ILE A 307 15.48 0.47 -0.64
CA ILE A 307 16.55 -0.31 -1.28
C ILE A 307 16.25 -1.82 -1.37
N GLU A 308 15.43 -2.36 -0.46
CA GLU A 308 15.03 -3.77 -0.46
C GLU A 308 13.85 -4.06 -1.40
N LEU A 309 13.22 -3.02 -1.97
CA LEU A 309 12.07 -3.16 -2.86
C LEU A 309 12.48 -2.87 -4.32
N PRO A 310 12.70 -3.90 -5.15
CA PRO A 310 12.89 -3.72 -6.58
C PRO A 310 11.57 -3.29 -7.22
N VAL A 311 11.50 -2.05 -7.72
CA VAL A 311 10.33 -1.51 -8.42
C VAL A 311 10.59 -1.41 -9.91
N ASP A 312 9.70 -2.03 -10.69
CA ASP A 312 9.55 -1.82 -12.12
C ASP A 312 8.61 -0.63 -12.32
N MET A 313 9.13 0.50 -12.81
CA MET A 313 8.44 1.78 -12.86
C MET A 313 7.30 1.81 -13.87
N GLU A 314 7.46 1.14 -15.02
CA GLU A 314 6.39 1.03 -16.02
C GLU A 314 5.24 0.18 -15.46
N CYS A 315 5.55 -0.93 -14.80
CA CYS A 315 4.54 -1.72 -14.10
C CYS A 315 3.92 -0.95 -12.92
N TRP A 316 4.70 -0.13 -12.22
CA TRP A 316 4.20 0.71 -11.12
C TRP A 316 3.18 1.74 -11.63
N GLU A 317 3.44 2.39 -12.76
CA GLU A 317 2.50 3.34 -13.38
C GLU A 317 1.17 2.66 -13.72
N LEU A 318 1.22 1.44 -14.26
CA LEU A 318 0.04 0.74 -14.74
C LEU A 318 -0.74 0.01 -13.65
N TYR A 319 -0.05 -0.54 -12.63
CA TYR A 319 -0.63 -1.52 -11.71
C TYR A 319 -0.52 -1.14 -10.23
N ALA A 320 0.25 -0.11 -9.85
CA ALA A 320 0.39 0.31 -8.46
C ALA A 320 -0.48 1.51 -8.07
N GLN A 321 -1.32 2.00 -8.97
CA GLN A 321 -2.22 3.14 -8.70
C GLN A 321 -3.54 2.67 -8.08
N LEU A 322 -4.14 3.52 -7.26
CA LEU A 322 -5.48 3.30 -6.71
C LEU A 322 -6.52 3.73 -7.75
N PRO A 323 -7.39 2.83 -8.24
CA PRO A 323 -8.43 3.21 -9.19
C PRO A 323 -9.58 3.98 -8.52
N VAL A 324 -9.77 3.78 -7.22
CA VAL A 324 -10.77 4.41 -6.34
C VAL A 324 -10.20 4.45 -4.91
N THR A 325 -10.78 5.23 -4.00
CA THR A 325 -10.51 5.04 -2.57
C THR A 325 -11.23 3.78 -2.12
N PRO A 326 -10.55 2.67 -1.76
CA PRO A 326 -11.23 1.42 -1.43
C PRO A 326 -12.04 1.57 -0.14
N HIS A 327 -13.07 0.74 0.04
CA HIS A 327 -13.81 0.70 1.31
C HIS A 327 -12.92 0.20 2.45
N ILE A 328 -12.05 -0.77 2.15
CA ILE A 328 -11.11 -1.37 3.09
C ILE A 328 -9.74 -1.43 2.43
N MET A 329 -8.70 -0.98 3.12
CA MET A 329 -7.31 -1.08 2.65
C MET A 329 -6.48 -1.90 3.63
N ILE A 330 -5.86 -2.96 3.15
CA ILE A 330 -5.05 -3.87 3.96
C ILE A 330 -3.58 -3.56 3.69
N LEU A 331 -2.87 -3.08 4.73
CA LEU A 331 -1.47 -2.66 4.69
C LEU A 331 -0.68 -3.40 5.78
N PRO A 332 -0.27 -4.67 5.54
CA PRO A 332 0.53 -5.42 6.49
C PRO A 332 1.88 -4.76 6.75
N SER A 333 2.24 -4.66 8.03
CA SER A 333 3.47 -4.01 8.44
C SER A 333 4.05 -4.62 9.71
N ASP A 334 5.36 -4.50 9.87
CA ASP A 334 6.05 -4.81 11.13
C ASP A 334 5.75 -3.79 12.23
N LEU A 335 5.18 -2.63 11.87
CA LEU A 335 4.58 -1.70 12.83
C LEU A 335 3.42 -2.35 13.60
N ARG A 336 3.07 -1.79 14.76
CA ARG A 336 1.98 -2.32 15.58
C ARG A 336 0.65 -2.33 14.81
N TYR A 337 -0.15 -3.38 14.98
CA TYR A 337 -1.47 -3.51 14.38
C TYR A 337 -2.32 -2.27 14.65
N PHE A 338 -3.16 -1.91 13.69
CA PHE A 338 -4.13 -0.84 13.86
C PHE A 338 -5.32 -1.02 12.91
N VAL A 339 -6.42 -0.37 13.26
CA VAL A 339 -7.59 -0.17 12.42
C VAL A 339 -7.94 1.32 12.49
N LYS A 340 -8.01 2.00 11.34
CA LYS A 340 -8.32 3.43 11.24
C LYS A 340 -9.33 3.69 10.13
N ASN A 341 -10.25 4.62 10.33
CA ASN A 341 -11.12 5.09 9.26
C ASN A 341 -10.57 6.44 8.73
N LEU A 342 -10.12 6.46 7.48
CA LEU A 342 -9.45 7.58 6.83
C LEU A 342 -10.17 7.89 5.53
N SER A 343 -10.77 9.06 5.41
CA SER A 343 -11.54 9.47 4.21
C SER A 343 -12.61 8.46 3.79
N GLY A 344 -13.23 7.77 4.76
CA GLY A 344 -14.22 6.72 4.53
C GLY A 344 -13.65 5.35 4.14
N CYS A 345 -12.32 5.20 4.09
CA CYS A 345 -11.63 3.92 3.95
C CYS A 345 -11.24 3.35 5.32
N VAL A 346 -11.56 2.08 5.60
CA VAL A 346 -11.07 1.36 6.78
C VAL A 346 -9.71 0.75 6.46
N VAL A 347 -8.64 1.36 6.98
CA VAL A 347 -7.27 0.91 6.80
C VAL A 347 -6.88 -0.02 7.95
N ILE A 348 -6.34 -1.19 7.60
CA ILE A 348 -6.04 -2.29 8.51
C ILE A 348 -4.58 -2.70 8.34
N ASN A 349 -3.81 -2.65 9.42
CA ASN A 349 -2.56 -3.40 9.54
C ASN A 349 -2.81 -4.65 10.41
N PRO A 350 -2.88 -5.86 9.82
CA PRO A 350 -3.02 -7.11 10.57
C PRO A 350 -1.73 -7.58 11.26
N GLU A 351 -0.61 -6.86 11.08
CA GLU A 351 0.76 -7.32 11.30
C GLU A 351 1.10 -8.58 10.47
N ARG A 352 2.16 -9.27 10.89
CA ARG A 352 2.65 -10.54 10.35
C ARG A 352 2.08 -11.69 11.15
N LEU A 353 1.77 -12.81 10.51
CA LEU A 353 1.32 -14.02 11.19
C LEU A 353 2.43 -14.67 12.03
N SER A 354 3.69 -14.50 11.61
CA SER A 354 4.88 -14.87 12.38
C SER A 354 5.83 -13.69 12.52
N LYS A 355 6.41 -13.51 13.72
CA LYS A 355 7.38 -12.45 14.03
C LYS A 355 8.64 -13.04 14.65
N GLY A 356 9.66 -13.26 13.83
CA GLY A 356 10.86 -13.96 14.27
C GLY A 356 10.51 -15.36 14.78
N MET A 357 10.76 -15.62 16.05
CA MET A 357 10.51 -16.93 16.68
C MET A 357 9.12 -17.06 17.33
N VAL A 358 8.23 -16.07 17.22
CA VAL A 358 6.90 -16.11 17.87
C VAL A 358 5.76 -15.99 16.87
N GLY A 359 4.60 -16.52 17.25
CA GLY A 359 3.33 -16.23 16.56
C GLY A 359 2.98 -14.75 16.66
N GLY A 360 2.40 -14.23 15.59
CA GLY A 360 1.97 -12.84 15.44
C GLY A 360 0.46 -12.71 15.51
N SER A 361 -0.14 -12.08 14.50
CA SER A 361 -1.58 -11.84 14.45
C SER A 361 -2.16 -11.90 13.04
N PHE A 362 -3.48 -11.92 12.98
CA PHE A 362 -4.30 -11.80 11.79
C PHE A 362 -5.53 -10.94 12.09
N ALA A 363 -6.26 -10.51 11.06
CA ALA A 363 -7.48 -9.73 11.22
C ALA A 363 -8.73 -10.54 10.83
N LYS A 364 -9.80 -10.34 11.59
CA LYS A 364 -11.16 -10.76 11.25
C LYS A 364 -11.96 -9.52 10.89
N ILE A 365 -12.58 -9.54 9.73
CA ILE A 365 -13.39 -8.45 9.19
C ILE A 365 -14.81 -8.97 9.04
N GLU A 366 -15.78 -8.23 9.54
CA GLU A 366 -17.19 -8.46 9.30
C GLU A 366 -17.76 -7.22 8.60
N VAL A 367 -18.34 -7.43 7.41
CA VAL A 367 -19.09 -6.40 6.70
C VAL A 367 -20.57 -6.72 6.80
N LYS A 368 -21.31 -5.86 7.51
CA LYS A 368 -22.74 -6.01 7.76
C LYS A 368 -23.57 -5.55 6.55
N PRO A 369 -24.70 -6.21 6.26
CA PRO A 369 -25.65 -5.75 5.26
C PRO A 369 -26.31 -4.43 5.71
N VAL A 370 -27.00 -3.78 4.78
CA VAL A 370 -27.81 -2.60 5.07
C VAL A 370 -29.18 -3.03 5.57
N ASP A 371 -29.56 -2.63 6.79
CA ASP A 371 -30.94 -2.74 7.25
C ASP A 371 -31.80 -1.61 6.65
N ASN A 372 -33.04 -1.93 6.27
CA ASN A 372 -33.96 -1.02 5.56
C ASN A 372 -33.99 0.39 6.20
N ASN A 373 -33.58 1.40 5.42
CA ASN A 373 -33.46 2.84 5.69
C ASN A 373 -32.10 3.40 6.18
N MET A 374 -31.08 2.58 6.42
CA MET A 374 -29.74 3.11 6.75
C MET A 374 -28.87 3.36 5.50
N ILE A 375 -27.99 4.36 5.57
CA ILE A 375 -26.96 4.59 4.56
C ILE A 375 -25.75 3.72 4.93
N TRP A 376 -25.33 2.85 4.01
CA TRP A 376 -24.12 2.05 4.21
C TRP A 376 -22.90 2.96 4.32
N SER A 377 -22.09 2.76 5.36
CA SER A 377 -20.78 3.38 5.49
C SER A 377 -19.81 2.42 6.15
N THR A 378 -18.54 2.54 5.79
CA THR A 378 -17.47 1.74 6.39
C THR A 378 -17.37 1.96 7.91
N SER A 379 -17.67 3.16 8.39
CA SER A 379 -17.65 3.50 9.83
C SER A 379 -18.71 2.80 10.67
N THR A 380 -19.79 2.33 10.07
CA THR A 380 -20.94 1.74 10.78
C THR A 380 -21.16 0.28 10.45
N HIS A 381 -20.73 -0.16 9.26
CA HIS A 381 -21.00 -1.51 8.75
C HIS A 381 -19.76 -2.39 8.62
N VAL A 382 -18.55 -1.88 8.88
CA VAL A 382 -17.32 -2.69 8.87
C VAL A 382 -16.78 -2.80 10.29
N ASN A 383 -16.80 -4.02 10.85
CA ASN A 383 -16.15 -4.33 12.11
C ASN A 383 -14.86 -5.08 11.84
N VAL A 384 -13.81 -4.72 12.58
CA VAL A 384 -12.50 -5.36 12.44
C VAL A 384 -11.97 -5.73 13.81
N GLN A 385 -11.47 -6.95 13.95
CA GLN A 385 -10.76 -7.42 15.12
C GLN A 385 -9.39 -7.97 14.72
N VAL A 386 -8.32 -7.46 15.33
CA VAL A 386 -6.99 -8.07 15.19
C VAL A 386 -6.78 -9.03 16.34
N VAL A 387 -6.44 -10.28 16.02
CA VAL A 387 -6.35 -11.39 16.97
C VAL A 387 -4.98 -12.04 16.85
N LYS A 388 -4.38 -12.41 17.98
CA LYS A 388 -3.16 -13.22 17.97
C LYS A 388 -3.45 -14.60 17.44
N ILE A 389 -2.50 -15.18 16.71
CA ILE A 389 -2.58 -16.57 16.29
C ILE A 389 -2.16 -17.52 17.40
#